data_AF-A0A523XE99-F1
#
_entry.id   AF-A0A523XE99-F1
#
_cell.length_a   1.000
_cell.length_b   1.000
_cell.length_c   1.000
_cell.angle_alpha   90.00
_cell.angle_beta   90.00
_cell.angle_gamma   90.00
#
_symmetry.space_group_name_H-M   'P 1'
#
loop_
_entity.id
_entity.type
_entity.pdbx_description
1 polymer ?
#
loop_
_entity_poly.entity_id
_entity_poly.type
_entity_poly.pdbx_seq_one_letter_code
_entity_poly.pdbx_strand_id
1 'polypeptide(L)'
;MNCKEFSNRLMDYVEGLLPHSQEVGMNEHIKHCEVCRLRLEKIEKTLTILKEDKVPQLSEAKKNILFPLVMERIEERSITRRRKRKLAYGLSFGFTLLLVSIISIISIQNRGKTDIYTLFFNPDRFIYESNSQVNSYLIETFIKDDTLITDIKNAVDEAWMDKSELAVLINELSEEEINKLVEKLKSIDFIDML
;
A
#
# COMPACT_ATOMS: atom_id res chain seq x y z
N MET A 1 -20.60 -9.66 -19.49
CA MET A 1 -19.87 -8.72 -18.62
C MET A 1 -20.85 -7.72 -18.05
N ASN A 2 -20.71 -7.33 -16.78
CA ASN A 2 -21.60 -6.33 -16.18
C ASN A 2 -21.03 -4.90 -16.39
N CYS A 3 -21.88 -3.87 -16.25
CA CYS A 3 -21.46 -2.48 -16.48
C CYS A 3 -20.40 -1.99 -15.47
N LYS A 4 -20.37 -2.57 -14.25
CA LYS A 4 -19.41 -2.20 -13.20
C LYS A 4 -17.99 -2.66 -13.56
N GLU A 5 -17.86 -3.91 -13.99
CA GLU A 5 -16.63 -4.50 -14.53
C GLU A 5 -16.15 -3.74 -15.75
N PHE A 6 -17.06 -3.39 -16.66
CA PHE A 6 -16.72 -2.56 -17.82
C PHE A 6 -16.12 -1.23 -17.39
N SER A 7 -16.79 -0.51 -16.47
CA SER A 7 -16.32 0.79 -15.99
C SER A 7 -14.95 0.72 -15.33
N ASN A 8 -14.67 -0.35 -14.58
CA ASN A 8 -13.39 -0.53 -13.90
C ASN A 8 -12.23 -0.83 -14.86
N ARG A 9 -12.52 -1.37 -16.05
CA ARG A 9 -11.53 -1.79 -17.06
C ARG A 9 -11.53 -0.94 -18.32
N LEU A 10 -12.30 0.15 -18.30
CA LEU A 10 -12.51 1.00 -19.46
C LEU A 10 -11.24 1.71 -19.90
N MET A 11 -10.41 2.17 -18.96
CA MET A 11 -9.13 2.78 -19.27
C MET A 11 -8.17 1.77 -19.89
N ASP A 12 -8.02 0.59 -19.27
CA ASP A 12 -7.18 -0.49 -19.79
C ASP A 12 -7.59 -0.93 -21.21
N TYR A 13 -8.89 -0.92 -21.50
CA TYR A 13 -9.43 -1.21 -22.83
C TYR A 13 -9.00 -0.16 -23.85
N VAL A 14 -9.16 1.13 -23.52
CA VAL A 14 -8.81 2.24 -24.41
C VAL A 14 -7.29 2.31 -24.64
N GLU A 15 -6.49 1.92 -23.66
CA GLU A 15 -5.02 1.86 -23.75
C GLU A 15 -4.52 0.56 -24.41
N GLY A 16 -5.40 -0.41 -24.69
CA GLY A 16 -5.03 -1.70 -25.29
C GLY A 16 -4.23 -2.61 -24.34
N LEU A 17 -4.36 -2.42 -23.04
CA LEU A 17 -3.67 -3.19 -22.00
C LEU A 17 -4.42 -4.46 -21.59
N LEU A 18 -5.63 -4.66 -22.09
CA LEU A 18 -6.45 -5.82 -21.72
C LEU A 18 -6.01 -7.11 -22.42
N PRO A 19 -6.09 -8.26 -21.72
CA PRO A 19 -5.97 -9.56 -22.36
C PRO A 19 -7.04 -9.77 -23.44
N HIS A 20 -6.67 -10.45 -24.53
CA HIS A 20 -7.54 -10.66 -25.69
C HIS A 20 -8.91 -11.26 -25.34
N SER A 21 -8.98 -12.19 -24.38
CA SER A 21 -10.25 -12.79 -23.94
C SER A 21 -11.22 -11.78 -23.31
N GLN A 22 -10.69 -10.75 -22.65
CA GLN A 22 -11.48 -9.69 -22.01
C GLN A 22 -11.88 -8.61 -23.01
N GLU A 23 -11.00 -8.32 -23.97
CA GLU A 23 -11.25 -7.40 -25.07
C GLU A 23 -12.47 -7.83 -25.90
N VAL A 24 -12.56 -9.12 -26.25
CA VAL A 24 -13.73 -9.68 -26.95
C VAL A 24 -15.02 -9.46 -26.13
N GLY A 25 -14.96 -9.69 -24.82
CA GLY A 25 -16.09 -9.46 -23.92
C GLY A 25 -16.51 -7.99 -23.83
N MET A 26 -15.55 -7.06 -23.89
CA MET A 26 -15.83 -5.62 -23.92
C MET A 26 -16.43 -5.17 -25.24
N ASN A 27 -15.87 -5.63 -26.37
CA ASN A 27 -16.39 -5.36 -27.70
C ASN A 27 -17.85 -5.79 -27.82
N GLU A 28 -18.20 -6.95 -27.26
CA GLU A 28 -19.57 -7.45 -27.28
C GLU A 28 -20.49 -6.66 -26.35
N HIS A 29 -20.01 -6.25 -25.18
CA HIS A 29 -20.79 -5.44 -24.24
C HIS A 29 -21.11 -4.04 -24.81
N ILE A 30 -20.15 -3.39 -25.47
CA ILE A 30 -20.31 -2.04 -26.04
C ILE A 30 -21.39 -2.02 -27.13
N LYS A 31 -21.53 -3.09 -27.92
CA LYS A 31 -22.57 -3.20 -28.94
C LYS A 31 -23.98 -3.20 -28.34
N HIS A 32 -24.15 -3.78 -27.15
CA HIS A 32 -25.47 -4.01 -26.54
C HIS A 32 -25.81 -3.00 -25.44
N CYS A 33 -24.81 -2.36 -24.83
CA CYS A 33 -25.00 -1.44 -23.72
C CYS A 33 -24.74 0.02 -24.14
N GLU A 34 -25.81 0.76 -24.40
CA GLU A 34 -25.74 2.16 -24.82
C GLU A 34 -25.01 3.06 -23.79
N VAL A 35 -25.24 2.83 -22.50
CA VAL A 35 -24.60 3.61 -21.42
C VAL A 35 -23.08 3.46 -21.45
N CYS A 36 -22.59 2.23 -21.62
CA CYS A 36 -21.14 1.95 -21.69
C CYS A 36 -20.53 2.49 -22.98
N ARG A 37 -21.27 2.42 -24.11
CA ARG A 37 -20.85 3.02 -25.39
C ARG A 37 -20.67 4.53 -25.28
N LEU A 38 -21.64 5.25 -24.70
CA LEU A 38 -21.56 6.70 -24.52
C LEU A 38 -20.40 7.10 -23.59
N ARG A 39 -20.13 6.32 -22.55
CA ARG A 39 -18.97 6.54 -21.67
C ARG A 39 -17.65 6.37 -22.41
N LEU A 40 -17.53 5.32 -23.21
CA LEU A 40 -16.35 5.07 -24.04
C LEU A 40 -16.10 6.26 -24.99
N GLU A 41 -17.14 6.70 -25.71
CA GLU A 41 -17.04 7.84 -26.62
C GLU A 41 -16.59 9.13 -25.92
N LYS A 42 -17.06 9.38 -24.69
CA LYS A 42 -16.63 10.54 -23.90
C LYS A 42 -15.14 10.48 -23.54
N ILE A 43 -14.65 9.29 -23.17
CA ILE A 43 -13.23 9.08 -22.84
C ILE A 43 -12.38 9.26 -24.09
N GLU A 44 -12.78 8.65 -25.22
CA GLU A 44 -12.07 8.79 -26.50
C GLU A 44 -11.99 10.25 -26.94
N LYS A 45 -13.09 11.01 -26.85
CA LYS A 45 -13.08 12.46 -27.13
C LYS A 45 -12.12 13.21 -26.21
N THR A 46 -12.12 12.90 -24.92
CA THR A 46 -11.23 13.53 -23.95
C THR A 46 -9.76 13.23 -24.28
N LEU A 47 -9.43 11.98 -24.63
CA LEU A 47 -8.09 11.59 -25.04
C LEU A 47 -7.66 12.24 -26.36
N THR A 48 -8.58 12.41 -27.31
CA THR A 48 -8.29 13.13 -28.55
C THR A 48 -7.93 14.58 -28.26
N ILE A 49 -8.71 15.27 -27.40
CA ILE A 49 -8.39 16.64 -26.96
C ILE A 49 -7.02 16.69 -26.28
N LEU A 50 -6.72 15.76 -25.38
CA LEU A 50 -5.44 15.70 -24.68
C LEU A 50 -4.26 15.37 -25.62
N LYS A 51 -4.48 14.60 -26.68
CA LYS A 51 -3.47 14.29 -27.70
C LYS A 51 -3.22 15.48 -28.63
N GLU A 52 -4.27 16.25 -28.92
CA GLU A 52 -4.20 17.47 -29.72
C GLU A 52 -3.59 18.63 -28.96
N ASP A 53 -3.74 18.66 -27.63
CA ASP A 53 -3.07 19.59 -26.74
C ASP A 53 -1.57 19.28 -26.71
N LYS A 54 -0.86 19.83 -27.70
CA LYS A 54 0.58 19.70 -27.82
C LYS A 54 1.20 20.32 -26.57
N VAL A 55 1.71 19.46 -25.69
CA VAL A 55 2.54 19.89 -24.57
C VAL A 55 3.57 20.88 -25.11
N PRO A 56 3.57 22.14 -24.63
CA PRO A 56 4.47 23.15 -25.16
C PRO A 56 5.89 22.62 -25.02
N GLN A 57 6.61 22.54 -26.15
CA GLN A 57 7.99 22.08 -26.11
C GLN A 57 8.75 23.04 -25.19
N LEU A 58 9.26 22.51 -24.07
CA LEU A 58 10.11 23.31 -23.19
C LEU A 58 11.28 23.84 -24.01
N SER A 59 11.55 25.15 -23.91
CA SER A 59 12.74 25.72 -24.50
C SER A 59 13.99 25.02 -23.97
N GLU A 60 15.02 24.86 -24.81
CA GLU A 60 16.28 24.22 -24.41
C GLU A 60 16.89 24.86 -23.15
N ALA A 61 16.75 26.18 -23.00
CA ALA A 61 17.15 26.89 -21.79
C ALA A 61 16.42 26.40 -20.54
N LYS A 62 15.10 26.18 -20.60
CA LYS A 62 14.32 25.64 -19.47
C LYS A 62 14.66 24.18 -19.19
N LYS A 63 14.89 23.36 -20.23
CA LYS A 63 15.33 21.96 -20.05
C LYS A 63 16.67 21.89 -19.33
N ASN A 64 17.64 22.70 -19.73
CA ASN A 64 18.97 22.73 -19.12
C ASN A 64 18.95 23.21 -17.65
N ILE A 65 17.93 23.97 -17.23
CA ILE A 65 17.76 24.39 -15.84
C ILE A 65 16.98 23.35 -15.03
N LEU A 66 15.89 22.80 -15.58
CA LEU A 66 15.03 21.85 -14.87
C LEU A 66 15.67 20.47 -14.73
N PHE A 67 16.39 20.00 -15.75
CA PHE A 67 16.98 18.67 -15.74
C PHE A 67 17.96 18.43 -14.59
N PRO A 68 18.95 19.32 -14.30
CA PRO A 68 19.83 19.12 -13.15
C PRO A 68 19.08 19.16 -11.82
N LEU A 69 18.10 20.05 -11.65
CA LEU A 69 17.29 20.13 -10.42
C LEU A 69 16.46 18.86 -10.17
N VAL A 70 15.86 18.30 -11.23
CA VAL A 70 15.12 17.04 -11.14
C VAL A 70 16.07 15.88 -10.88
N MET A 71 17.22 15.83 -11.55
CA MET A 71 18.20 14.77 -11.37
C MET A 71 18.81 14.78 -9.97
N GLU A 72 19.17 15.95 -9.44
CA GLU A 72 19.65 16.13 -8.07
C GLU A 72 18.65 15.58 -7.04
N ARG A 73 17.36 15.91 -7.21
CA ARG A 73 16.29 15.39 -6.34
C ARG A 73 16.11 13.87 -6.46
N ILE A 74 16.29 13.30 -7.65
CA ILE A 74 16.25 11.85 -7.86
C ILE A 74 17.44 11.18 -7.18
N GLU A 75 18.64 11.75 -7.34
CA GLU A 75 19.87 11.23 -6.74
C GLU A 75 19.81 11.26 -5.22
N GLU A 76 19.39 12.36 -4.61
CA GLU A 76 19.26 12.49 -3.16
C GLU A 76 18.29 11.46 -2.57
N ARG A 77 17.13 11.25 -3.23
CA ARG A 77 16.19 10.18 -2.86
C ARG A 77 16.78 8.78 -3.03
N SER A 78 17.63 8.57 -4.02
CA SER A 78 18.28 7.28 -4.25
C SER A 78 19.35 6.97 -3.20
N ILE A 79 20.14 7.97 -2.81
CA ILE A 79 21.24 7.86 -1.83
C ILE A 79 20.67 7.56 -0.45
N THR A 80 19.65 8.30 -0.02
CA THR A 80 18.97 8.08 1.27
C THR A 80 18.35 6.68 1.35
N ARG A 81 17.70 6.21 0.28
CA ARG A 81 17.16 4.83 0.20
C ARG A 81 18.26 3.77 0.27
N ARG A 82 19.42 3.97 -0.37
CA ARG A 82 20.56 3.05 -0.29
C ARG A 82 21.14 2.99 1.12
N ARG A 83 21.25 4.13 1.82
CA ARG A 83 21.75 4.19 3.20
C ARG A 83 20.82 3.48 4.18
N LYS A 84 19.51 3.69 4.07
CA LYS A 84 18.50 2.98 4.89
C LYS A 84 18.57 1.46 4.67
N ARG A 85 18.71 1.00 3.42
CA ARG A 85 18.88 -0.44 3.12
C ARG A 85 20.15 -1.00 3.76
N LYS A 86 21.29 -0.33 3.65
CA LYS A 86 22.54 -0.79 4.27
C LYS A 86 22.43 -0.91 5.80
N LEU A 87 21.76 0.03 6.46
CA LEU A 87 21.51 -0.04 7.90
C LEU A 87 20.60 -1.22 8.28
N ALA A 88 19.52 -1.43 7.52
CA ALA A 88 18.62 -2.55 7.75
C ALA A 88 19.33 -3.92 7.59
N TYR A 89 20.11 -4.10 6.53
CA TYR A 89 20.89 -5.33 6.33
C TYR A 89 21.99 -5.50 7.39
N GLY A 90 22.65 -4.41 7.81
CA GLY A 90 23.66 -4.44 8.86
C GLY A 90 23.07 -4.87 10.22
N LEU A 91 21.91 -4.33 10.59
CA LEU A 91 21.20 -4.71 11.82
C LEU A 91 20.71 -6.15 11.79
N SER A 92 20.16 -6.59 10.65
CA SER A 92 19.70 -7.97 10.47
C SER A 92 20.85 -8.97 10.64
N PHE A 93 22.01 -8.72 10.01
CA PHE A 93 23.16 -9.61 10.12
C PHE A 93 23.76 -9.66 11.54
N GLY A 94 23.78 -8.53 12.25
CA GLY A 94 24.19 -8.50 13.66
C GLY A 94 23.26 -9.33 14.55
N PHE A 95 21.94 -9.19 14.36
CA PHE A 95 20.95 -9.92 15.13
C PHE A 95 21.00 -11.44 14.90
N THR A 96 21.21 -11.88 13.65
CA THR A 96 21.34 -13.32 13.35
C THR A 96 22.58 -13.93 14.00
N LEU A 97 23.73 -13.26 13.97
CA LEU A 97 24.94 -13.72 14.66
C LEU A 97 24.77 -13.78 16.18
N LEU A 98 24.04 -12.83 16.76
CA LEU A 98 23.76 -12.79 18.19
C LEU A 98 22.84 -13.96 18.59
N LEU A 99 21.78 -14.23 17.82
CA LEU A 99 20.91 -15.39 18.04
C LEU A 99 21.66 -16.72 17.94
N VAL A 100 22.50 -16.90 16.92
CA VAL A 100 23.32 -18.12 16.76
C VAL A 100 24.27 -18.29 17.95
N SER A 101 24.84 -17.20 18.45
CA SER A 101 25.73 -17.21 19.62
C SER A 101 24.98 -17.59 20.89
N ILE A 102 23.78 -17.03 21.13
CA ILE A 102 22.91 -17.39 22.27
C ILE A 102 22.53 -18.88 22.20
N ILE A 103 22.08 -19.37 21.04
CA ILE A 103 21.71 -20.78 20.84
C ILE A 103 22.91 -21.69 21.11
N SER A 104 24.11 -21.29 20.68
CA SER A 104 25.34 -22.03 20.94
C SER A 104 25.69 -22.11 22.44
N ILE A 105 25.55 -20.99 23.17
CA ILE A 105 25.79 -20.96 24.63
C ILE A 105 24.79 -21.84 25.37
N ILE A 106 23.50 -21.74 25.05
CA ILE A 106 22.44 -22.57 25.65
C ILE A 106 22.73 -24.04 25.36
N SER A 107 23.11 -24.38 24.12
CA SER A 107 23.42 -25.76 23.72
C SER A 107 24.61 -26.34 24.49
N ILE A 108 25.66 -25.55 24.74
CA ILE A 108 26.82 -25.98 25.54
C ILE A 108 26.42 -26.22 27.01
N GLN A 109 25.65 -25.31 27.61
CA GLN A 109 25.20 -25.43 29.00
C GLN A 109 24.25 -26.62 29.21
N ASN A 110 23.42 -26.95 28.21
CA ASN A 110 22.47 -28.05 28.27
C ASN A 110 23.04 -29.42 27.89
N ARG A 111 24.35 -29.57 27.67
CA ARG A 111 24.96 -30.89 27.38
C ARG A 111 24.77 -31.94 28.49
N GLY A 112 24.31 -31.54 29.67
CA GLY A 112 23.92 -32.44 30.77
C GLY A 112 22.45 -32.87 30.81
N LYS A 113 21.58 -32.35 29.94
CA LYS A 113 20.13 -32.63 29.93
C LYS A 113 19.65 -32.86 28.49
N THR A 114 19.71 -34.11 28.04
CA THR A 114 19.35 -34.52 26.67
C THR A 114 17.85 -34.44 26.34
N ASP A 115 16.99 -34.01 27.27
CA ASP A 115 15.53 -34.05 27.09
C ASP A 115 14.90 -32.81 26.44
N ILE A 116 15.68 -31.78 26.08
CA ILE A 116 15.10 -30.50 25.63
C ILE A 116 14.83 -30.46 24.11
N TYR A 117 15.47 -31.32 23.31
CA TYR A 117 15.26 -31.35 21.85
C TYR A 117 14.01 -32.13 21.41
N THR A 118 13.37 -32.91 22.29
CA THR A 118 12.11 -33.61 21.98
C THR A 118 10.87 -32.72 22.09
N LEU A 119 11.02 -31.48 22.59
CA LEU A 119 9.93 -30.54 22.76
C LEU A 119 9.65 -29.67 21.52
N PHE A 120 10.62 -29.52 20.60
CA PHE A 120 10.46 -28.60 19.45
C PHE A 120 10.16 -29.29 18.10
N PHE A 121 10.35 -30.61 17.98
CA PHE A 121 10.09 -31.32 16.71
C PHE A 121 9.47 -32.70 16.93
N ASN A 122 8.33 -32.77 17.63
CA ASN A 122 7.48 -33.96 17.58
C ASN A 122 6.30 -33.70 16.63
N PRO A 123 6.39 -34.10 15.34
CA PRO A 123 5.35 -33.84 14.34
C PRO A 123 3.99 -34.48 14.71
N ASP A 124 3.99 -35.50 15.57
CA ASP A 124 2.77 -36.21 15.98
C ASP A 124 1.97 -35.50 17.10
N ARG A 125 2.48 -34.40 17.66
CA ARG A 125 1.75 -33.59 18.67
C ARG A 125 1.10 -32.32 18.10
N PHE A 126 1.22 -32.05 16.80
CA PHE A 126 0.41 -31.00 16.15
C PHE A 126 -0.99 -31.52 15.83
N ILE A 127 -1.74 -31.89 16.87
CA ILE A 127 -3.19 -31.95 16.77
C ILE A 127 -3.66 -30.49 16.77
N TYR A 128 -4.01 -29.97 15.60
CA TYR A 128 -4.76 -28.72 15.47
C TYR A 128 -6.17 -28.95 16.00
N GLU A 129 -6.32 -29.05 17.31
CA GLU A 129 -7.61 -28.81 17.95
C GLU A 129 -7.83 -27.31 17.98
N SER A 130 -8.80 -26.85 17.19
CA SER A 130 -9.17 -25.46 16.92
C SER A 130 -9.60 -24.64 18.16
N ASN A 131 -9.49 -25.18 19.38
CA ASN A 131 -10.10 -24.62 20.59
C ASN A 131 -9.22 -24.62 21.84
N SER A 132 -7.88 -24.65 21.73
CA SER A 132 -7.06 -24.44 22.94
C SER A 132 -7.02 -22.95 23.32
N GLN A 133 -7.28 -22.64 24.60
CA GLN A 133 -7.12 -21.31 25.21
C GLN A 133 -5.76 -20.64 24.92
N VAL A 134 -4.75 -21.42 24.53
CA VAL A 134 -3.44 -20.91 24.13
C VAL A 134 -3.54 -20.08 22.85
N ASN A 135 -4.43 -20.44 21.91
CA ASN A 135 -4.63 -19.67 20.69
C ASN A 135 -5.37 -18.35 20.98
N SER A 136 -6.32 -18.35 21.93
CA SER A 136 -6.95 -17.10 22.38
C SER A 136 -5.97 -16.21 23.17
N TYR A 137 -5.07 -16.78 23.97
CA TYR A 137 -4.04 -16.00 24.68
C TYR A 137 -2.99 -15.43 23.75
N LEU A 138 -2.55 -16.17 22.71
CA LEU A 138 -1.62 -15.67 21.70
C LEU A 138 -2.27 -14.56 20.88
N ILE A 139 -3.50 -14.74 20.42
CA ILE A 139 -4.25 -13.70 19.71
C ILE A 139 -4.48 -12.49 20.62
N GLU A 140 -4.82 -12.68 21.90
CA GLU A 140 -5.02 -11.57 22.83
C GLU A 140 -3.71 -10.86 23.16
N THR A 141 -2.57 -11.55 23.29
CA THR A 141 -1.26 -10.89 23.48
C THR A 141 -0.76 -10.18 22.23
N PHE A 142 -1.03 -10.72 21.02
CA PHE A 142 -0.77 -10.03 19.75
C PHE A 142 -1.74 -8.87 19.46
N ILE A 143 -2.89 -8.79 20.14
CA ILE A 143 -3.81 -7.65 19.98
C ILE A 143 -3.59 -6.58 21.06
N LYS A 144 -3.12 -6.97 22.26
CA LYS A 144 -3.11 -6.09 23.44
C LYS A 144 -1.78 -5.35 23.65
N ASP A 145 -0.66 -5.89 23.17
CA ASP A 145 0.68 -5.30 23.35
C ASP A 145 1.46 -5.09 22.04
N ASP A 146 0.79 -5.01 20.87
CA ASP A 146 1.51 -4.90 19.61
C ASP A 146 1.90 -3.45 19.31
N THR A 147 3.07 -3.07 19.82
CA THR A 147 3.80 -1.87 19.41
C THR A 147 3.93 -1.82 17.90
N LEU A 148 3.97 -2.96 17.21
CA LEU A 148 4.15 -3.03 15.77
C LEU A 148 2.88 -2.64 14.99
N ILE A 149 1.69 -3.03 15.45
CA ILE A 149 0.42 -2.54 14.87
C ILE A 149 0.24 -1.05 15.20
N THR A 150 0.61 -0.64 16.42
CA THR A 150 0.56 0.76 16.83
C THR A 150 1.55 1.61 16.02
N ASP A 151 2.74 1.11 15.74
CA ASP A 151 3.78 1.75 14.93
C ASP A 151 3.41 1.77 13.45
N ILE A 152 2.77 0.70 12.93
CA ILE A 152 2.21 0.70 11.57
C ILE A 152 1.08 1.70 11.47
N LYS A 153 0.16 1.74 12.45
CA LYS A 153 -0.94 2.70 12.48
C LYS A 153 -0.42 4.13 12.56
N ASN A 154 0.51 4.40 13.48
CA ASN A 154 1.16 5.70 13.60
C ASN A 154 1.93 6.07 12.33
N ALA A 155 2.66 5.14 11.70
CA ALA A 155 3.38 5.41 10.46
C ALA A 155 2.44 5.63 9.26
N VAL A 156 1.27 4.96 9.23
CA VAL A 156 0.23 5.18 8.23
C VAL A 156 -0.46 6.53 8.47
N ASP A 157 -0.82 6.85 9.71
CA ASP A 157 -1.45 8.12 10.07
C ASP A 157 -0.49 9.30 9.83
N GLU A 158 0.78 9.17 10.20
CA GLU A 158 1.82 10.19 9.96
C GLU A 158 2.09 10.34 8.45
N ALA A 159 2.18 9.24 7.69
CA ALA A 159 2.33 9.30 6.24
C ALA A 159 1.07 9.83 5.52
N TRP A 160 -0.12 9.64 6.08
CA TRP A 160 -1.38 10.15 5.55
C TRP A 160 -1.53 11.64 5.84
N MET A 161 -1.13 12.10 7.02
CA MET A 161 -1.09 13.52 7.38
C MET A 161 -0.03 14.30 6.59
N ASP A 162 1.14 13.70 6.35
CA ASP A 162 2.27 14.40 5.73
C ASP A 162 2.23 14.37 4.18
N LYS A 163 1.36 13.54 3.58
CA LYS A 163 1.21 13.42 2.11
C LYS A 163 -0.18 13.64 1.56
N SER A 164 -1.23 13.70 2.38
CA SER A 164 -2.55 13.97 1.83
C SER A 164 -2.61 15.46 1.45
N GLU A 165 -2.91 15.73 0.17
CA GLU A 165 -3.31 17.05 -0.32
C GLU A 165 -4.47 17.62 0.54
N LEU A 166 -5.21 16.74 1.22
CA LEU A 166 -6.23 17.05 2.21
C LEU A 166 -5.70 17.88 3.40
N ALA A 167 -4.51 17.58 3.93
CA ALA A 167 -3.95 18.33 5.07
C ALA A 167 -3.59 19.77 4.68
N VAL A 168 -3.12 19.99 3.45
CA VAL A 168 -2.87 21.32 2.90
C VAL A 168 -4.20 22.07 2.74
N LEU A 169 -5.22 21.41 2.18
CA LEU A 169 -6.56 21.99 2.00
C LEU A 169 -7.25 22.30 3.35
N ILE A 170 -7.04 21.47 4.38
CA ILE A 170 -7.59 21.72 5.72
C ILE A 170 -6.92 22.92 6.38
N ASN A 171 -5.62 23.11 6.19
CA ASN A 171 -4.88 24.25 6.73
C ASN A 171 -5.18 25.58 6.00
N GLU A 172 -5.73 25.53 4.79
CA GLU A 172 -6.19 26.73 4.05
C GLU A 172 -7.61 27.18 4.43
N LEU A 173 -8.38 26.34 5.14
CA LEU A 173 -9.74 26.67 5.56
C LEU A 173 -9.74 27.54 6.83
N SER A 174 -10.63 28.51 6.86
CA SER A 174 -10.88 29.32 8.05
C SER A 174 -11.60 28.53 9.15
N GLU A 175 -11.50 28.95 10.42
CA GLU A 175 -12.17 28.27 11.55
C GLU A 175 -13.69 28.13 11.34
N GLU A 176 -14.33 29.10 10.69
CA GLU A 176 -15.77 29.04 10.37
C GLU A 176 -16.10 27.94 9.35
N GLU A 177 -15.24 27.73 8.36
CA GLU A 177 -15.41 26.69 7.35
C GLU A 177 -15.13 25.30 7.91
N ILE A 178 -14.14 25.19 8.80
CA ILE A 178 -13.84 23.95 9.54
C ILE A 178 -15.05 23.55 10.39
N ASN A 179 -15.61 24.49 11.17
CA ASN A 179 -16.79 24.23 11.98
C ASN A 179 -18.01 23.81 11.14
N LYS A 180 -18.20 24.43 9.97
CA LYS A 180 -19.25 24.04 9.02
C LYS A 180 -19.04 22.64 8.42
N LEU A 181 -17.79 22.25 8.19
CA LEU A 181 -17.44 20.92 7.69
C LEU A 181 -17.70 19.84 8.76
N VAL A 182 -17.35 20.12 10.01
CA VAL A 182 -17.59 19.25 11.16
C VAL A 182 -19.08 19.01 11.37
N GLU A 183 -19.91 20.05 11.31
CA GLU A 183 -21.37 19.89 11.43
C GLU A 183 -21.97 19.09 10.27
N LYS A 184 -21.46 19.25 9.04
CA LYS A 184 -21.86 18.40 7.91
C LYS A 184 -21.45 16.94 8.12
N LEU A 185 -20.25 16.67 8.60
CA LEU A 185 -19.78 15.31 8.85
C LEU A 185 -20.57 14.62 9.97
N LYS A 186 -20.97 15.34 11.02
CA LYS A 186 -21.85 14.81 12.08
C LYS A 186 -23.25 14.46 11.56
N SER A 187 -23.71 15.14 10.52
CA SER A 187 -25.01 14.86 9.90
C SER A 187 -25.01 13.67 8.93
N ILE A 188 -23.83 13.13 8.58
CA ILE A 188 -23.70 11.93 7.77
C ILE A 188 -23.76 10.74 8.72
N ASP A 189 -24.87 10.00 8.68
CA ASP A 189 -25.02 8.78 9.45
C ASP A 189 -24.24 7.65 8.75
N PHE A 190 -23.09 7.28 9.30
CA PHE A 190 -22.19 6.27 8.71
C PHE A 190 -22.76 4.84 8.78
N ILE A 191 -23.91 4.67 9.42
CA ILE A 191 -24.63 3.40 9.54
C ILE A 191 -25.09 2.88 8.16
N ASP A 192 -25.28 3.75 7.16
CA ASP A 192 -25.72 3.36 5.81
C ASP A 192 -24.57 3.00 4.83
N MET A 193 -23.31 3.05 5.26
CA MET A 193 -22.13 2.75 4.41
C MET A 193 -21.41 1.43 4.72
N LEU A 194 -21.85 0.68 5.73
CA LEU A 194 -21.30 -0.63 6.14
C LEU A 194 -22.30 -1.76 5.84
#